data_AF-A0A7S9KJW1-F1
#
_entry.id   AF-A0A7S9KJW1-F1
#
_cell.length_a   1.000
_cell.length_b   1.000
_cell.length_c   1.000
_cell.angle_alpha   90.00
_cell.angle_beta   90.00
_cell.angle_gamma   90.00
#
_symmetry.space_group_name_H-M   'P 1'
#
loop_
_entity.id
_entity.type
_entity.pdbx_description
1 polymer ?
#
loop_
_entity_poly.entity_id
_entity_poly.type
_entity_poly.pdbx_seq_one_letter_code
_entity_poly.pdbx_strand_id
1 'polypeptide(L)'
;MKGTAPCVFDNSPFSTTGTGLPGSQSYQSVATLSSPVTHGRAESINYGSGGLMSPDHRRLGTFTEPRNYAPRTSGRPLAVSNEPPPKFDLSGSVYPAEQSLQNSVVPYVGHFYSQSQGQLQDLRSNHLNLLTATVSGLPTLQAALQPENFPFLEGARQAVAVNHGVVKLRNIPFATKRSEVIAFLGRNSKILNDSDEPVHIIMERVTSKTMDAYVEFVSLDDANKAVEKHHQHILNGRVSRLGDRPVDVELSSQESLMRDLFPLARGIVWNGVTPQFKPFSHNEPWENFKGFVSEEEMVMLVKHVEVPHRSPFSKDCPQRPYECLISTLKKFPWYATDRITIGQRRAAFKATCELLRLLARSIQKQDDPVNLNNQLQRRLVNAAMKCPGFTPLMKDDIACIAGLSDMDERAFNQPRFASCWRHQYSISPKPGISFDVLEWYISIIREQTQRDMVNRQHSERTILQEKSMETDMYWGYFWAELGYSFGPAFDQMTLSQAAHAEFSAVERILARALPSC
;
A
#
# COMPACT_ATOMS: atom_id res chain seq x y z
N MET A 1 40.55 -46.29 -41.22
CA MET A 1 40.46 -47.77 -41.32
C MET A 1 40.34 -48.33 -39.91
N LYS A 2 39.29 -49.15 -39.66
CA LYS A 2 39.09 -50.25 -38.67
C LYS A 2 39.88 -50.19 -37.35
N GLY A 3 39.32 -50.33 -36.15
CA GLY A 3 38.20 -51.10 -35.59
C GLY A 3 38.54 -51.30 -34.08
N THR A 4 37.83 -51.95 -33.16
CA THR A 4 36.58 -52.71 -33.07
C THR A 4 36.38 -52.93 -31.54
N ALA A 5 35.13 -52.96 -31.04
CA ALA A 5 34.79 -53.45 -29.69
C ALA A 5 34.87 -54.99 -29.58
N PRO A 6 34.68 -55.58 -28.38
CA PRO A 6 33.40 -56.27 -28.05
C PRO A 6 32.95 -56.03 -26.59
N CYS A 7 31.66 -55.83 -26.23
CA CYS A 7 30.45 -56.69 -26.22
C CYS A 7 30.39 -57.76 -25.12
N VAL A 8 29.32 -57.76 -24.29
CA VAL A 8 28.28 -58.79 -23.99
C VAL A 8 27.40 -58.25 -22.81
N PHE A 9 26.14 -57.81 -22.99
CA PHE A 9 24.82 -58.52 -22.96
C PHE A 9 24.53 -59.30 -21.65
N ASP A 10 23.40 -59.22 -20.96
CA ASP A 10 21.99 -59.49 -21.31
C ASP A 10 21.17 -59.33 -19.98
N ASN A 11 19.85 -59.25 -19.84
CA ASN A 11 18.66 -59.07 -20.68
C ASN A 11 17.45 -58.84 -19.73
N SER A 12 16.44 -58.10 -20.20
CA SER A 12 15.12 -57.84 -19.58
C SER A 12 14.22 -59.12 -19.61
N PRO A 13 12.89 -59.17 -19.24
CA PRO A 13 11.83 -58.28 -19.76
C PRO A 13 10.52 -58.04 -18.93
N PHE A 14 9.79 -56.98 -19.33
CA PHE A 14 8.33 -56.76 -19.55
C PHE A 14 7.26 -57.55 -18.74
N SER A 15 6.10 -56.98 -18.39
CA SER A 15 5.09 -56.45 -19.33
C SER A 15 3.92 -55.66 -18.69
N THR A 16 3.29 -54.89 -19.57
CA THR A 16 2.15 -53.95 -19.49
C THR A 16 0.75 -54.57 -19.52
N THR A 17 -0.26 -53.85 -18.98
CA THR A 17 -1.65 -53.59 -19.47
C THR A 17 -2.41 -52.93 -18.30
N GLY A 18 -3.33 -51.97 -18.39
CA GLY A 18 -4.17 -51.41 -19.45
C GLY A 18 -5.61 -51.29 -18.91
N THR A 19 -6.24 -50.12 -19.06
CA THR A 19 -7.71 -49.81 -18.96
C THR A 19 -8.32 -49.35 -17.61
N GLY A 20 -9.15 -48.30 -17.69
CA GLY A 20 -10.29 -48.09 -16.78
C GLY A 20 -10.48 -46.69 -16.18
N LEU A 21 -11.18 -45.78 -16.88
CA LEU A 21 -11.96 -44.70 -16.26
C LEU A 21 -13.08 -45.30 -15.39
N PRO A 22 -13.42 -44.67 -14.26
CA PRO A 22 -14.75 -44.04 -14.13
C PRO A 22 -14.63 -42.69 -13.39
N GLY A 23 -15.55 -41.74 -13.41
CA GLY A 23 -16.97 -41.75 -13.70
C GLY A 23 -17.56 -40.65 -12.81
N SER A 24 -18.10 -39.62 -13.44
CA SER A 24 -18.83 -38.52 -12.81
C SER A 24 -19.96 -39.05 -11.91
N GLN A 25 -20.08 -38.52 -10.69
CA GLN A 25 -21.33 -38.52 -9.94
C GLN A 25 -21.61 -37.13 -9.39
N SER A 26 -22.36 -36.39 -10.20
CA SER A 26 -23.24 -35.31 -9.80
C SER A 26 -24.40 -35.87 -8.95
N TYR A 27 -24.60 -35.32 -7.76
CA TYR A 27 -25.89 -35.36 -7.06
C TYR A 27 -26.45 -33.96 -6.96
N GLN A 28 -27.71 -33.85 -7.35
CA GLN A 28 -28.53 -32.67 -7.43
C GLN A 28 -29.67 -32.84 -6.40
N SER A 29 -30.05 -31.73 -5.74
CA SER A 29 -31.42 -31.40 -5.27
C SER A 29 -31.87 -32.09 -3.94
N VAL A 30 -32.63 -31.52 -2.98
CA VAL A 30 -33.48 -30.32 -2.80
C VAL A 30 -33.60 -30.01 -1.27
N ALA A 31 -33.88 -28.75 -0.91
CA ALA A 31 -34.87 -28.30 0.11
C ALA A 31 -34.35 -27.26 1.15
N THR A 32 -34.64 -25.99 0.85
CA THR A 32 -35.30 -24.98 1.71
C THR A 32 -35.36 -25.20 3.22
N LEU A 33 -34.95 -24.19 4.00
CA LEU A 33 -35.81 -23.51 4.99
C LEU A 33 -35.12 -22.30 5.66
N SER A 34 -35.73 -21.13 5.43
CA SER A 34 -35.95 -20.00 6.37
C SER A 34 -34.81 -19.41 7.23
N SER A 35 -34.53 -18.13 6.95
CA SER A 35 -34.05 -17.13 7.92
C SER A 35 -34.98 -16.98 9.14
N PRO A 36 -34.48 -16.36 10.22
CA PRO A 36 -35.21 -15.20 10.73
C PRO A 36 -34.32 -13.96 10.91
N VAL A 37 -34.96 -12.83 10.59
CA VAL A 37 -34.57 -11.46 10.91
C VAL A 37 -35.12 -11.13 12.29
N THR A 38 -34.40 -10.37 13.13
CA THR A 38 -35.04 -9.58 14.19
C THR A 38 -34.20 -8.36 14.58
N HIS A 39 -34.80 -7.20 14.27
CA HIS A 39 -34.90 -5.94 15.00
C HIS A 39 -33.71 -5.31 15.75
N GLY A 40 -33.48 -4.04 15.40
CA GLY A 40 -32.53 -3.15 16.04
C GLY A 40 -33.06 -2.41 17.26
N ARG A 41 -32.20 -1.52 17.77
CA ARG A 41 -32.59 -0.43 18.65
C ARG A 41 -31.54 0.68 18.57
N ALA A 42 -32.00 1.86 18.22
CA ALA A 42 -31.28 3.12 18.32
C ALA A 42 -31.36 3.63 19.75
N GLU A 43 -30.26 4.16 20.29
CA GLU A 43 -30.30 5.10 21.41
C GLU A 43 -29.38 6.28 21.12
N SER A 44 -30.02 7.45 21.16
CA SER A 44 -29.47 8.79 21.01
C SER A 44 -28.92 9.30 22.33
N ILE A 45 -27.72 9.89 22.33
CA ILE A 45 -27.29 10.82 23.37
C ILE A 45 -26.73 12.08 22.69
N ASN A 46 -27.33 13.20 23.08
CA ASN A 46 -27.07 14.55 22.62
C ASN A 46 -26.30 15.28 23.72
N TYR A 47 -25.17 15.93 23.39
CA TYR A 47 -24.60 17.05 24.17
C TYR A 47 -23.84 17.96 23.20
N GLY A 48 -24.27 19.22 23.13
CA GLY A 48 -23.60 20.27 22.37
C GLY A 48 -22.59 21.04 23.23
N SER A 49 -21.52 21.55 22.59
CA SER A 49 -21.14 22.97 22.59
C SER A 49 -19.87 23.21 21.76
N GLY A 50 -19.94 24.19 20.85
CA GLY A 50 -18.86 25.13 20.51
C GLY A 50 -17.56 24.61 19.89
N GLY A 51 -17.58 24.29 18.60
CA GLY A 51 -16.38 24.18 17.76
C GLY A 51 -16.73 24.40 16.30
N LEU A 52 -16.00 25.28 15.60
CA LEU A 52 -16.13 25.53 14.17
C LEU A 52 -16.17 24.19 13.41
N MET A 53 -17.34 23.89 12.83
CA MET A 53 -17.62 22.63 12.15
C MET A 53 -16.74 22.52 10.89
N SER A 54 -15.83 21.56 10.87
CA SER A 54 -15.21 21.07 9.63
C SER A 54 -16.31 20.53 8.72
N PRO A 55 -16.25 20.74 7.39
CA PRO A 55 -17.19 20.10 6.48
C PRO A 55 -17.05 18.58 6.60
N ASP A 56 -18.15 17.88 6.83
CA ASP A 56 -18.25 16.41 6.84
C ASP A 56 -17.85 15.85 5.47
N HIS A 57 -16.57 15.53 5.29
CA HIS A 57 -16.06 14.76 4.15
C HIS A 57 -16.13 13.24 4.38
N ARG A 58 -16.70 12.79 5.50
CA ARG A 58 -16.94 11.36 5.78
C ARG A 58 -18.20 10.86 5.07
N ARG A 59 -18.23 10.88 3.73
CA ARG A 59 -19.19 10.06 2.97
C ARG A 59 -18.56 8.70 2.63
N LEU A 60 -19.23 7.65 3.11
CA LEU A 60 -19.03 6.25 2.75
C LEU A 60 -18.95 6.08 1.23
N GLY A 61 -17.80 5.62 0.75
CA GLY A 61 -17.54 5.24 -0.63
C GLY A 61 -16.05 5.09 -0.83
N THR A 62 -15.49 3.90 -0.53
CA THR A 62 -14.12 3.52 -0.89
C THR A 62 -13.91 3.72 -2.39
N PHE A 63 -13.34 4.85 -2.77
CA PHE A 63 -12.84 5.08 -4.12
C PHE A 63 -11.32 5.01 -4.12
N THR A 64 -10.75 3.87 -3.72
CA THR A 64 -9.47 3.48 -4.31
C THR A 64 -9.76 3.15 -5.77
N GLU A 65 -9.37 4.08 -6.66
CA GLU A 65 -9.28 4.01 -8.13
C GLU A 65 -10.15 2.97 -8.87
N PRO A 66 -10.94 3.38 -9.88
CA PRO A 66 -11.84 2.46 -10.56
C PRO A 66 -11.06 1.31 -11.23
N ARG A 67 -11.47 0.07 -10.95
CA ARG A 67 -11.30 -1.01 -11.91
C ARG A 67 -12.24 -0.73 -13.07
N ASN A 68 -11.69 -0.43 -14.24
CA ASN A 68 -12.40 -0.62 -15.50
C ASN A 68 -12.69 -2.11 -15.66
N TYR A 69 -13.89 -2.57 -15.33
CA TYR A 69 -14.60 -3.70 -15.96
C TYR A 69 -16.07 -3.68 -15.52
N ALA A 70 -16.96 -3.34 -16.46
CA ALA A 70 -18.39 -3.67 -16.60
C ALA A 70 -19.35 -3.53 -15.38
N PRO A 71 -20.60 -3.06 -15.60
CA PRO A 71 -21.52 -2.76 -14.51
C PRO A 71 -21.88 -4.02 -13.71
N ARG A 72 -21.44 -4.09 -12.45
CA ARG A 72 -22.11 -4.94 -11.47
C ARG A 72 -23.36 -4.20 -11.04
N THR A 73 -24.50 -4.65 -11.55
CA THR A 73 -25.81 -4.38 -10.98
C THR A 73 -25.75 -4.71 -9.49
N SER A 74 -25.82 -3.67 -8.66
CA SER A 74 -26.05 -3.83 -7.24
C SER A 74 -27.39 -4.53 -7.07
N GLY A 75 -27.37 -5.79 -6.60
CA GLY A 75 -28.52 -6.63 -6.37
C GLY A 75 -29.52 -6.05 -5.37
N ARG A 76 -30.35 -5.12 -5.83
CA ARG A 76 -31.68 -4.87 -5.26
C ARG A 76 -32.67 -5.83 -5.93
N PRO A 77 -33.62 -6.44 -5.20
CA PRO A 77 -34.69 -7.18 -5.83
C PRO A 77 -35.49 -6.20 -6.69
N LEU A 78 -35.54 -6.46 -8.00
CA LEU A 78 -36.46 -5.80 -8.91
C LEU A 78 -37.89 -6.17 -8.47
N ALA A 79 -38.61 -5.21 -7.90
CA ALA A 79 -40.06 -5.28 -7.91
C ALA A 79 -40.48 -5.21 -9.38
N VAL A 80 -41.00 -6.32 -9.91
CA VAL A 80 -41.62 -6.39 -11.23
C VAL A 80 -42.87 -5.50 -11.18
N SER A 81 -42.76 -4.27 -11.68
CA SER A 81 -43.93 -3.46 -12.01
C SER A 81 -44.43 -3.89 -13.40
N ASN A 82 -45.65 -4.41 -13.46
CA ASN A 82 -46.34 -4.79 -14.69
C ASN A 82 -46.98 -3.58 -15.37
N GLU A 83 -46.19 -2.56 -15.73
CA GLU A 83 -46.68 -1.49 -16.61
C GLU A 83 -45.83 -1.42 -17.89
N PRO A 84 -46.47 -1.37 -19.07
CA PRO A 84 -45.76 -1.23 -20.33
C PRO A 84 -45.16 0.18 -20.46
N PRO A 85 -44.02 0.32 -21.17
CA PRO A 85 -43.34 1.61 -21.31
C PRO A 85 -44.20 2.62 -22.09
N PRO A 86 -44.11 3.93 -21.79
CA PRO A 86 -44.93 4.95 -22.42
C PRO A 86 -44.53 5.15 -23.89
N LYS A 87 -45.55 5.36 -24.74
CA LYS A 87 -45.38 5.68 -26.16
C LYS A 87 -44.88 7.13 -26.31
N PHE A 88 -43.88 7.31 -27.18
CA PHE A 88 -43.41 8.63 -27.63
C PHE A 88 -44.53 9.33 -28.42
N ASP A 89 -44.88 10.55 -28.03
CA ASP A 89 -45.77 11.42 -28.78
C ASP A 89 -45.05 12.72 -29.15
N LEU A 90 -45.11 13.08 -30.43
CA LEU A 90 -44.49 14.26 -31.04
C LEU A 90 -45.60 15.27 -31.35
N SER A 91 -46.05 15.99 -30.33
CA SER A 91 -46.81 17.22 -30.52
C SER A 91 -46.51 18.21 -29.40
N GLY A 92 -46.05 19.40 -29.79
CA GLY A 92 -45.58 20.43 -28.87
C GLY A 92 -46.72 21.24 -28.25
N SER A 93 -46.51 21.67 -27.01
CA SER A 93 -47.07 22.92 -26.49
C SER A 93 -46.19 23.45 -25.35
N VAL A 94 -45.83 24.73 -25.47
CA VAL A 94 -45.08 25.58 -24.54
C VAL A 94 -45.97 25.91 -23.33
N TYR A 95 -45.39 25.99 -22.11
CA TYR A 95 -45.63 26.96 -21.00
C TYR A 95 -44.83 26.53 -19.73
N PRO A 96 -44.54 27.43 -18.77
CA PRO A 96 -43.18 27.83 -18.39
C PRO A 96 -42.56 27.02 -17.25
N ALA A 97 -41.24 26.88 -17.27
CA ALA A 97 -40.47 26.25 -16.21
C ALA A 97 -40.22 27.21 -15.03
N GLU A 98 -40.85 26.93 -13.90
CA GLU A 98 -40.41 27.41 -12.59
C GLU A 98 -39.12 26.70 -12.17
N GLN A 99 -38.21 27.50 -11.65
CA GLN A 99 -36.93 27.12 -11.09
C GLN A 99 -37.12 26.38 -9.76
N SER A 100 -36.42 25.27 -9.54
CA SER A 100 -35.49 25.09 -8.40
C SER A 100 -35.13 23.61 -8.17
N LEU A 101 -33.83 23.33 -8.16
CA LEU A 101 -33.12 22.64 -7.07
C LEU A 101 -31.62 22.62 -7.40
N GLN A 102 -30.89 23.44 -6.64
CA GLN A 102 -29.47 23.74 -6.80
C GLN A 102 -28.59 22.54 -6.46
N ASN A 103 -27.65 22.25 -7.36
CA ASN A 103 -26.44 21.47 -7.06
C ASN A 103 -25.64 22.19 -5.98
N SER A 104 -25.27 21.45 -4.93
CA SER A 104 -24.42 21.92 -3.84
C SER A 104 -22.99 22.18 -4.33
N VAL A 105 -22.78 23.38 -4.87
CA VAL A 105 -21.49 24.06 -4.88
C VAL A 105 -21.11 24.27 -3.42
N VAL A 106 -19.91 23.85 -3.01
CA VAL A 106 -19.35 24.27 -1.72
C VAL A 106 -19.30 25.81 -1.76
N PRO A 107 -20.10 26.53 -0.95
CA PRO A 107 -20.05 27.98 -0.97
C PRO A 107 -18.76 28.37 -0.26
N TYR A 108 -17.76 28.82 -1.01
CA TYR A 108 -16.79 29.73 -0.44
C TYR A 108 -17.60 30.96 -0.04
N VAL A 109 -17.60 31.27 1.26
CA VAL A 109 -18.22 32.47 1.79
C VAL A 109 -17.63 33.65 1.03
N GLY A 110 -18.42 34.22 0.13
CA GLY A 110 -18.20 35.52 -0.47
C GLY A 110 -18.42 36.58 0.61
N HIS A 111 -17.50 36.65 1.57
CA HIS A 111 -17.33 37.83 2.37
C HIS A 111 -16.41 38.76 1.59
N PHE A 112 -17.03 39.72 0.90
CA PHE A 112 -16.41 41.00 0.60
C PHE A 112 -16.10 41.73 1.92
N TYR A 113 -15.15 41.20 2.68
CA TYR A 113 -14.26 42.03 3.47
C TYR A 113 -12.99 42.09 2.65
N SER A 114 -12.65 43.27 2.15
CA SER A 114 -11.29 43.56 1.71
C SER A 114 -10.37 43.42 2.93
N GLN A 115 -9.99 42.19 3.27
CA GLN A 115 -8.90 41.94 4.21
C GLN A 115 -7.67 42.59 3.57
N SER A 116 -7.13 43.61 4.25
CA SER A 116 -5.89 44.26 3.82
C SER A 116 -4.82 43.18 3.61
N GLN A 117 -4.01 43.29 2.56
CA GLN A 117 -2.96 42.30 2.24
C GLN A 117 -2.09 41.91 3.45
N GLY A 118 -1.87 42.84 4.40
CA GLY A 118 -1.17 42.56 5.66
C GLY A 118 -1.82 41.49 6.54
N GLN A 119 -3.15 41.49 6.71
CA GLN A 119 -3.86 40.49 7.53
C GLN A 119 -3.80 39.07 6.95
N LEU A 120 -3.73 38.96 5.62
CA LEU A 120 -3.57 37.67 4.93
C LEU A 120 -2.12 37.17 4.97
N GLN A 121 -1.13 38.07 5.04
CA GLN A 121 0.28 37.69 5.21
C GLN A 121 0.55 37.15 6.62
N ASP A 122 -0.11 37.71 7.64
CA ASP A 122 0.05 37.27 9.04
C ASP A 122 -0.45 35.83 9.30
N LEU A 123 -1.35 35.32 8.46
CA LEU A 123 -1.88 33.95 8.56
C LEU A 123 -1.07 32.91 7.76
N ARG A 124 -0.13 33.36 6.94
CA ARG A 124 0.73 32.50 6.10
C ARG A 124 2.04 32.19 6.80
N SER A 125 2.63 31.06 6.44
CA SER A 125 4.01 30.76 6.81
C SER A 125 4.96 31.80 6.22
N ASN A 126 6.06 32.05 6.94
CA ASN A 126 7.16 32.88 6.43
C ASN A 126 7.66 32.36 5.07
N HIS A 127 7.62 31.04 4.86
CA HIS A 127 8.03 30.44 3.59
C HIS A 127 7.12 30.87 2.44
N LEU A 128 5.80 30.76 2.59
CA LEU A 128 4.87 31.19 1.55
C LEU A 128 4.93 32.71 1.30
N ASN A 129 5.08 33.50 2.38
CA ASN A 129 5.25 34.95 2.26
C ASN A 129 6.50 35.30 1.44
N LEU A 130 7.64 34.65 1.70
CA LEU A 130 8.88 34.87 0.92
C LEU A 130 8.73 34.40 -0.53
N LEU A 131 8.11 33.23 -0.77
CA LEU A 131 7.92 32.69 -2.10
C LEU A 131 7.04 33.59 -2.98
N THR A 132 6.06 34.26 -2.38
CA THR A 132 5.10 35.12 -3.10
C THR A 132 5.43 36.62 -2.98
N ALA A 133 6.55 36.99 -2.37
CA ALA A 133 7.04 38.36 -2.23
C ALA A 133 7.61 38.92 -3.55
N THR A 134 6.80 38.92 -4.61
CA THR A 134 7.12 39.49 -5.91
C THR A 134 6.11 40.58 -6.28
N VAL A 135 6.44 41.41 -7.27
CA VAL A 135 5.55 42.49 -7.75
C VAL A 135 4.21 41.95 -8.26
N SER A 136 4.21 40.77 -8.89
CA SER A 136 3.02 40.10 -9.40
C SER A 136 2.30 39.24 -8.34
N GLY A 137 2.91 39.03 -7.17
CA GLY A 137 2.45 38.05 -6.17
C GLY A 137 2.69 36.59 -6.56
N LEU A 138 3.39 36.33 -7.67
CA LEU A 138 3.76 35.00 -8.15
C LEU A 138 5.29 34.88 -8.30
N PRO A 139 5.92 33.79 -7.84
CA PRO A 139 7.33 33.53 -8.11
C PRO A 139 7.57 33.27 -9.61
N THR A 140 8.81 33.46 -10.06
CA THR A 140 9.23 32.94 -11.38
C THR A 140 9.21 31.42 -11.37
N LEU A 141 9.07 30.81 -12.56
CA LEU A 141 9.16 29.34 -12.69
C LEU A 141 10.45 28.79 -12.05
N GLN A 142 11.59 29.43 -12.30
CA GLN A 142 12.87 29.01 -11.75
C GLN A 142 12.90 29.06 -10.23
N ALA A 143 12.32 30.08 -9.60
CA ALA A 143 12.25 30.21 -8.15
C ALA A 143 11.31 29.14 -7.54
N ALA A 144 10.18 28.86 -8.19
CA ALA A 144 9.23 27.83 -7.74
C ALA A 144 9.82 26.41 -7.83
N LEU A 145 10.60 26.12 -8.87
CA LEU A 145 11.22 24.79 -9.04
C LEU A 145 12.51 24.59 -8.21
N GLN A 146 12.97 25.61 -7.46
CA GLN A 146 14.12 25.42 -6.57
C GLN A 146 13.83 24.36 -5.50
N PRO A 147 14.80 23.48 -5.15
CA PRO A 147 14.59 22.39 -4.18
C PRO A 147 14.04 22.84 -2.82
N GLU A 148 14.38 24.04 -2.36
CA GLU A 148 13.89 24.64 -1.11
C GLU A 148 12.41 25.03 -1.16
N ASN A 149 11.87 25.34 -2.34
CA ASN A 149 10.49 25.82 -2.52
C ASN A 149 9.57 24.74 -3.07
N PHE A 150 10.09 23.83 -3.89
CA PHE A 150 9.30 22.79 -4.54
C PHE A 150 8.83 21.75 -3.50
N PRO A 151 7.51 21.56 -3.32
CA PRO A 151 6.96 20.86 -2.16
C PRO A 151 6.80 19.36 -2.37
N PHE A 152 7.16 18.85 -3.55
CA PHE A 152 6.90 17.49 -3.99
C PHE A 152 8.17 16.67 -4.09
N LEU A 153 8.07 15.37 -3.80
CA LEU A 153 9.14 14.40 -4.02
C LEU A 153 8.58 13.04 -4.45
N GLU A 154 9.44 12.16 -4.97
CA GLU A 154 9.09 10.76 -5.25
C GLU A 154 9.20 9.95 -3.96
N GLY A 155 8.07 9.61 -3.34
CA GLY A 155 8.02 9.02 -2.00
C GLY A 155 8.81 7.73 -1.85
N ALA A 156 8.61 6.79 -2.79
CA ALA A 156 9.26 5.48 -2.76
C ALA A 156 10.79 5.58 -2.91
N ARG A 157 11.28 6.53 -3.72
CA ARG A 157 12.72 6.78 -3.93
C ARG A 157 13.44 7.28 -2.67
N GLN A 158 12.72 7.87 -1.71
CA GLN A 158 13.31 8.31 -0.44
C GLN A 158 13.63 7.16 0.53
N ALA A 159 13.25 5.92 0.21
CA ALA A 159 13.58 4.78 1.04
C ALA A 159 15.11 4.60 1.16
N VAL A 160 15.61 4.48 2.39
CA VAL A 160 17.06 4.35 2.63
C VAL A 160 17.42 2.87 2.82
N ALA A 161 18.39 2.40 2.04
CA ALA A 161 19.03 1.12 2.24
C ALA A 161 19.97 1.19 3.45
N VAL A 162 19.68 0.43 4.51
CA VAL A 162 20.51 0.37 5.71
C VAL A 162 20.91 -1.08 5.98
N ASN A 163 22.21 -1.29 6.20
CA ASN A 163 22.76 -2.57 6.61
C ASN A 163 23.00 -2.57 8.13
N HIS A 164 22.75 -3.72 8.75
CA HIS A 164 22.85 -3.94 10.19
C HIS A 164 23.60 -5.25 10.44
N GLY A 165 24.07 -5.45 11.68
CA GLY A 165 24.53 -6.78 12.09
C GLY A 165 23.33 -7.74 12.11
N VAL A 166 23.52 -8.99 11.67
CA VAL A 166 22.41 -9.95 11.61
C VAL A 166 22.83 -11.26 12.25
N VAL A 167 21.96 -11.79 13.12
CA VAL A 167 22.07 -13.15 13.65
C VAL A 167 20.91 -13.97 13.13
N LYS A 168 21.17 -15.22 12.76
CA LYS A 168 20.15 -16.18 12.35
C LYS A 168 19.97 -17.23 13.44
N LEU A 169 18.71 -17.44 13.81
CA LEU A 169 18.26 -18.50 14.72
C LEU A 169 17.68 -19.61 13.87
N ARG A 170 18.37 -20.75 13.81
CA ARG A 170 17.92 -21.91 13.06
C ARG A 170 17.11 -22.85 13.93
N ASN A 171 16.29 -23.68 13.30
CA ASN A 171 15.58 -24.76 13.99
C ASN A 171 14.60 -24.27 15.08
N ILE A 172 14.03 -23.07 14.92
CA ILE A 172 13.06 -22.53 15.87
C ILE A 172 11.73 -23.32 15.81
N PRO A 173 11.01 -23.47 16.94
CA PRO A 173 9.64 -23.98 16.93
C PRO A 173 8.71 -23.17 16.00
N PHE A 174 7.73 -23.81 15.37
CA PHE A 174 6.80 -23.10 14.48
C PHE A 174 5.99 -22.01 15.19
N ALA A 175 5.62 -22.24 16.46
CA ALA A 175 4.86 -21.31 17.28
C ALA A 175 5.72 -20.23 17.96
N THR A 176 7.02 -20.15 17.65
CA THR A 176 7.94 -19.16 18.23
C THR A 176 7.39 -17.75 18.09
N LYS A 177 7.33 -17.02 19.20
CA LYS A 177 6.89 -15.63 19.24
C LYS A 177 8.07 -14.69 19.18
N ARG A 178 7.83 -13.48 18.65
CA ARG A 178 8.82 -12.40 18.67
C ARG A 178 9.37 -12.13 20.07
N SER A 179 8.50 -12.08 21.08
CA SER A 179 8.92 -11.81 22.46
C SER A 179 9.85 -12.90 23.02
N GLU A 180 9.66 -14.16 22.62
CA GLU A 180 10.52 -15.27 23.01
C GLU A 180 11.90 -15.14 22.38
N VAL A 181 11.98 -14.72 21.11
CA VAL A 181 13.26 -14.43 20.42
C VAL A 181 14.02 -13.31 21.13
N ILE A 182 13.34 -12.22 21.50
CA ILE A 182 13.95 -11.10 22.24
C ILE A 182 14.42 -11.56 23.63
N ALA A 183 13.60 -12.33 24.34
CA ALA A 183 13.94 -12.86 25.65
C ALA A 183 15.14 -13.82 25.60
N PHE A 184 15.21 -14.65 24.55
CA PHE A 184 16.30 -15.60 24.30
C PHE A 184 17.65 -14.89 24.13
N LEU A 185 17.71 -13.81 23.34
CA LEU A 185 18.93 -13.02 23.17
C LEU A 185 19.30 -12.22 24.43
N GLY A 186 18.28 -11.86 25.23
CA GLY A 186 18.42 -11.14 26.47
C GLY A 186 18.53 -9.62 26.28
N ARG A 187 18.27 -8.88 27.37
CA ARG A 187 18.14 -7.40 27.35
C ARG A 187 19.40 -6.64 26.92
N ASN A 188 20.58 -7.26 27.04
CA ASN A 188 21.87 -6.64 26.72
C ASN A 188 22.36 -6.95 25.29
N SER A 189 21.52 -7.55 24.46
CA SER A 189 21.89 -8.04 23.12
C SER A 189 22.17 -6.92 22.10
N LYS A 190 21.90 -5.64 22.39
CA LYS A 190 22.12 -4.53 21.44
C LYS A 190 21.42 -4.75 20.08
N ILE A 191 20.27 -5.41 20.10
CA ILE A 191 19.34 -5.46 18.96
C ILE A 191 18.80 -4.05 18.65
N LEU A 192 18.30 -3.82 17.43
CA LEU A 192 17.68 -2.53 17.10
C LEU A 192 16.45 -2.25 17.99
N ASN A 193 16.00 -1.00 17.98
CA ASN A 193 14.81 -0.60 18.73
C ASN A 193 13.57 -1.30 18.20
N ASP A 194 12.57 -1.51 19.06
CA ASP A 194 11.32 -2.19 18.66
C ASP A 194 10.60 -1.49 17.50
N SER A 195 10.71 -0.16 17.40
CA SER A 195 10.16 0.66 16.31
C SER A 195 10.78 0.35 14.94
N ASP A 196 11.98 -0.22 14.93
CA ASP A 196 12.69 -0.60 13.72
C ASP A 196 12.32 -2.02 13.26
N GLU A 197 11.54 -2.75 14.08
CA GLU A 197 11.07 -4.11 13.79
C GLU A 197 12.21 -5.13 13.58
N PRO A 198 13.18 -5.27 14.51
CA PRO A 198 14.43 -6.03 14.32
C PRO A 198 14.28 -7.55 14.17
N VAL A 199 13.15 -8.12 14.58
CA VAL A 199 12.94 -9.57 14.59
C VAL A 199 12.10 -9.98 13.40
N HIS A 200 12.69 -10.76 12.50
CA HIS A 200 12.06 -11.29 11.30
C HIS A 200 11.95 -12.80 11.38
N ILE A 201 10.77 -13.30 11.75
CA ILE A 201 10.51 -14.74 11.73
C ILE A 201 10.00 -15.11 10.34
N ILE A 202 10.79 -15.87 9.59
CA ILE A 202 10.51 -16.15 8.19
C ILE A 202 9.32 -17.10 8.08
N MET A 203 8.37 -16.73 7.22
CA MET A 203 7.17 -17.50 6.90
C MET A 203 7.09 -17.65 5.39
N GLU A 204 6.96 -18.88 4.92
CA GLU A 204 6.63 -19.14 3.52
C GLU A 204 5.17 -18.73 3.27
N ARG A 205 4.96 -17.71 2.44
CA ARG A 205 3.65 -17.05 2.27
C ARG A 205 2.56 -17.93 1.66
N VAL A 206 2.92 -19.04 1.01
CA VAL A 206 1.98 -19.98 0.39
C VAL A 206 1.57 -21.09 1.35
N THR A 207 2.51 -21.62 2.13
CA THR A 207 2.26 -22.80 2.99
C THR A 207 2.02 -22.43 4.45
N SER A 208 2.26 -21.18 4.83
CA SER A 208 2.33 -20.68 6.21
C SER A 208 3.42 -21.29 7.09
N LYS A 209 4.31 -22.14 6.54
CA LYS A 209 5.37 -22.76 7.34
C LYS A 209 6.34 -21.70 7.83
N THR A 210 6.60 -21.75 9.14
CA THR A 210 7.66 -20.97 9.78
C THR A 210 8.99 -21.66 9.58
N MET A 211 9.99 -20.91 9.17
CA MET A 211 11.36 -21.38 9.00
C MET A 211 12.24 -20.77 10.09
N ASP A 212 13.43 -20.29 9.72
CA ASP A 212 14.37 -19.66 10.64
C ASP A 212 13.90 -18.24 11.04
N ALA A 213 14.48 -17.70 12.10
CA ALA A 213 14.34 -16.28 12.45
C ALA A 213 15.64 -15.53 12.25
N TYR A 214 15.53 -14.26 11.90
CA TYR A 214 16.65 -13.34 11.84
C TYR A 214 16.42 -12.21 12.83
N VAL A 215 17.52 -11.72 13.42
CA VAL A 215 17.48 -10.57 14.33
C VAL A 215 18.55 -9.56 13.91
N GLU A 216 18.12 -8.32 13.74
CA GLU A 216 18.99 -7.18 13.40
C GLU A 216 19.57 -6.52 14.66
N PHE A 217 20.88 -6.25 14.62
CA PHE A 217 21.70 -5.66 15.67
C PHE A 217 22.21 -4.29 15.23
N VAL A 218 22.50 -3.42 16.20
CA VAL A 218 23.03 -2.07 15.95
C VAL A 218 24.30 -2.13 15.09
N SER A 219 25.19 -3.09 15.36
CA SER A 219 26.42 -3.30 14.60
C SER A 219 26.71 -4.79 14.37
N LEU A 220 27.60 -5.06 13.41
CA LEU A 220 28.13 -6.42 13.17
C LEU A 220 28.90 -6.95 14.39
N ASP A 221 29.63 -6.08 15.10
CA ASP A 221 30.37 -6.46 16.30
C ASP A 221 29.43 -6.91 17.43
N ASP A 222 28.29 -6.24 17.61
CA ASP A 222 27.26 -6.65 18.58
C ASP A 222 26.65 -8.02 18.22
N ALA A 223 26.39 -8.26 16.93
CA ALA A 223 25.93 -9.56 16.44
C ALA A 223 26.97 -10.67 16.72
N ASN A 224 28.26 -10.41 16.44
CA ASN A 224 29.36 -11.33 16.74
C ASN A 224 29.44 -11.67 18.23
N LYS A 225 29.34 -10.66 19.11
CA LYS A 225 29.35 -10.86 20.56
C LYS A 225 28.18 -11.70 21.03
N ALA A 226 26.99 -11.54 20.44
CA ALA A 226 25.82 -12.35 20.78
C ALA A 226 26.02 -13.82 20.42
N VAL A 227 26.59 -14.10 19.25
CA VAL A 227 26.93 -15.47 18.80
C VAL A 227 28.01 -16.08 19.68
N GLU A 228 29.09 -15.35 19.96
CA GLU A 228 30.18 -15.84 20.81
C GLU A 228 29.69 -16.19 22.23
N LYS A 229 28.85 -15.33 22.81
CA LYS A 229 28.23 -15.61 24.11
C LYS A 229 27.39 -16.90 24.08
N HIS A 230 26.67 -17.14 22.99
CA HIS A 230 25.90 -18.37 22.83
C HIS A 230 26.83 -19.60 22.70
N HIS A 231 27.90 -19.53 21.91
CA HIS A 231 28.90 -20.60 21.84
C HIS A 231 29.53 -20.91 23.19
N GLN A 232 29.89 -19.87 23.97
CA GLN A 232 30.42 -20.05 25.32
C GLN A 232 29.41 -20.70 26.27
N HIS A 233 28.10 -20.41 26.14
CA HIS A 233 27.08 -21.12 26.89
C HIS A 233 27.04 -22.62 26.54
N ILE A 234 27.10 -22.95 25.25
CA ILE A 234 27.14 -24.35 24.80
C ILE A 234 28.38 -25.07 25.32
N LEU A 235 29.57 -24.45 25.24
CA LEU A 235 30.83 -25.01 25.75
C LEU A 235 30.77 -25.26 27.26
N ASN A 236 30.05 -24.42 28.01
CA ASN A 236 29.79 -24.59 29.44
C ASN A 236 28.68 -25.63 29.75
N GLY A 237 28.27 -26.44 28.77
CA GLY A 237 27.25 -27.48 28.90
C GLY A 237 25.81 -26.95 28.98
N ARG A 238 25.58 -25.66 28.70
CA ARG A 238 24.24 -25.06 28.74
C ARG A 238 23.63 -25.02 27.34
N VAL A 239 22.62 -25.85 27.11
CA VAL A 239 21.85 -25.84 25.86
C VAL A 239 20.93 -24.63 25.83
N SER A 240 21.08 -23.77 24.82
CA SER A 240 20.15 -22.66 24.60
C SER A 240 18.89 -23.17 23.89
N ARG A 241 17.74 -23.00 24.53
CA ARG A 241 16.46 -23.50 24.03
C ARG A 241 15.48 -22.36 23.79
N LEU A 242 14.63 -22.54 22.79
CA LEU A 242 13.44 -21.73 22.60
C LEU A 242 12.24 -22.67 22.75
N GLY A 243 11.48 -22.49 23.83
CA GLY A 243 10.57 -23.52 24.33
C GLY A 243 11.33 -24.81 24.63
N ASP A 244 10.85 -25.93 24.11
CA ASP A 244 11.49 -27.25 24.34
C ASP A 244 12.60 -27.57 23.32
N ARG A 245 12.77 -26.75 22.28
CA ARG A 245 13.65 -27.05 21.15
C ARG A 245 15.03 -26.41 21.32
N PRO A 246 16.14 -27.16 21.16
CA PRO A 246 17.46 -26.56 21.03
C PRO A 246 17.52 -25.74 19.73
N VAL A 247 18.06 -24.53 19.84
CA VAL A 247 18.16 -23.56 18.73
C VAL A 247 19.62 -23.26 18.49
N ASP A 248 20.01 -23.30 17.22
CA ASP A 248 21.36 -22.91 16.78
C ASP A 248 21.37 -21.42 16.47
N VAL A 249 22.41 -20.73 16.95
CA VAL A 249 22.60 -19.30 16.75
C VAL A 249 23.84 -19.09 15.89
N GLU A 250 23.66 -18.57 14.69
CA GLU A 250 24.75 -18.33 13.76
C GLU A 250 24.84 -16.84 13.38
N LEU A 251 26.08 -16.36 13.18
CA LEU A 251 26.29 -15.07 12.55
C LEU A 251 25.74 -15.13 11.12
N SER A 252 25.00 -14.11 10.72
CA SER A 252 24.42 -14.03 9.38
C SER A 252 24.65 -12.66 8.76
N SER A 253 23.99 -12.43 7.63
CA SER A 253 24.18 -11.24 6.82
C SER A 253 22.84 -10.70 6.32
N GLN A 254 22.82 -9.42 5.93
CA GLN A 254 21.64 -8.79 5.35
C GLN A 254 21.22 -9.47 4.05
N GLU A 255 22.17 -9.92 3.23
CA GLU A 255 21.92 -10.66 1.99
C GLU A 255 21.13 -11.94 2.26
N SER A 256 21.48 -12.66 3.33
CA SER A 256 20.81 -13.91 3.69
C SER A 256 19.39 -13.65 4.20
N LEU A 257 19.21 -12.62 5.03
CA LEU A 257 17.89 -12.15 5.47
C LEU A 257 17.01 -11.78 4.26
N MET A 258 17.53 -10.96 3.34
CA MET A 258 16.78 -10.48 2.18
C MET A 258 16.42 -11.61 1.21
N ARG A 259 17.32 -12.58 1.01
CA ARG A 259 17.04 -13.78 0.21
C ARG A 259 15.89 -14.61 0.80
N ASP A 260 15.86 -14.79 2.12
CA ASP A 260 14.83 -15.58 2.78
C ASP A 260 13.50 -14.80 2.92
N LEU A 261 13.52 -13.47 2.98
CA LEU A 261 12.33 -12.62 2.95
C LEU A 261 11.69 -12.50 1.56
N PHE A 262 12.50 -12.53 0.51
CA PHE A 262 12.08 -12.35 -0.89
C PHE A 262 12.55 -13.53 -1.76
N PRO A 263 12.09 -14.77 -1.47
CA PRO A 263 12.61 -15.98 -2.11
C PRO A 263 12.27 -16.08 -3.61
N LEU A 264 11.23 -15.37 -4.07
CA LEU A 264 10.83 -15.33 -5.48
C LEU A 264 11.53 -14.23 -6.29
N ALA A 265 12.36 -13.39 -5.65
CA ALA A 265 13.17 -12.38 -6.32
C ALA A 265 14.35 -13.03 -7.06
N ARG A 266 14.06 -13.71 -8.17
CA ARG A 266 15.07 -14.30 -9.07
C ARG A 266 15.77 -13.22 -9.90
N GLY A 267 16.88 -13.59 -10.55
CA GLY A 267 17.58 -12.66 -11.44
C GLY A 267 18.30 -11.51 -10.75
N ILE A 268 18.47 -11.59 -9.42
CA ILE A 268 19.25 -10.62 -8.64
C ILE A 268 20.30 -11.32 -7.77
N VAL A 269 21.27 -10.54 -7.31
CA VAL A 269 22.20 -10.88 -6.24
C VAL A 269 22.07 -9.80 -5.17
N TRP A 270 21.86 -10.19 -3.92
CA TRP A 270 21.81 -9.23 -2.81
C TRP A 270 23.24 -8.80 -2.43
N ASN A 271 23.44 -7.49 -2.28
CA ASN A 271 24.62 -6.89 -1.65
C ASN A 271 24.13 -6.00 -0.50
N GLY A 272 24.28 -6.49 0.72
CA GLY A 272 23.49 -6.06 1.86
C GLY A 272 21.99 -6.14 1.58
N VAL A 273 21.29 -5.05 1.86
CA VAL A 273 19.87 -4.87 1.50
C VAL A 273 19.64 -4.43 0.05
N THR A 274 20.70 -4.15 -0.71
CA THR A 274 20.62 -3.60 -2.07
C THR A 274 20.61 -4.71 -3.13
N PRO A 275 19.59 -4.78 -4.00
CA PRO A 275 19.54 -5.77 -5.07
C PRO A 275 20.44 -5.35 -6.25
N GLN A 276 21.31 -6.25 -6.70
CA GLN A 276 22.07 -6.12 -7.95
C GLN A 276 21.41 -6.98 -9.03
N PHE A 277 20.93 -6.35 -10.10
CA PHE A 277 20.18 -7.03 -11.16
C PHE A 277 21.12 -7.69 -12.16
N LYS A 278 20.87 -8.98 -12.44
CA LYS A 278 21.59 -9.70 -13.48
C LYS A 278 21.12 -9.23 -14.87
N PRO A 279 21.99 -9.31 -15.90
CA PRO A 279 21.58 -9.09 -17.28
C PRO A 279 20.44 -10.03 -17.67
N PHE A 280 19.59 -9.58 -18.59
CA PHE A 280 18.47 -10.39 -19.08
C PHE A 280 18.98 -11.63 -19.82
N SER A 281 18.58 -12.81 -19.34
CA SER A 281 18.85 -14.09 -19.98
C SER A 281 17.74 -14.45 -20.95
N HIS A 282 18.08 -14.55 -22.24
CA HIS A 282 17.13 -14.98 -23.27
C HIS A 282 16.91 -16.51 -23.26
N ASN A 283 17.94 -17.27 -22.87
CA ASN A 283 17.90 -18.73 -22.87
C ASN A 283 17.15 -19.30 -21.66
N GLU A 284 17.14 -18.56 -20.55
CA GLU A 284 16.47 -18.97 -19.31
C GLU A 284 15.54 -17.86 -18.80
N PRO A 285 14.42 -17.56 -19.51
CA PRO A 285 13.54 -16.45 -19.14
C PRO A 285 12.93 -16.57 -17.74
N TRP A 286 12.83 -17.79 -17.21
CA TRP A 286 12.32 -18.05 -15.86
C TRP A 286 13.27 -17.61 -14.74
N GLU A 287 14.55 -17.41 -15.02
CA GLU A 287 15.56 -16.90 -14.07
C GLU A 287 15.65 -15.37 -14.04
N ASN A 288 14.97 -14.68 -14.97
CA ASN A 288 14.94 -13.23 -14.99
C ASN A 288 14.10 -12.67 -13.82
N PHE A 289 14.42 -11.44 -13.42
CA PHE A 289 13.70 -10.74 -12.36
C PHE A 289 12.24 -10.47 -12.77
N LYS A 290 11.30 -10.90 -11.93
CA LYS A 290 9.84 -10.72 -12.12
C LYS A 290 9.22 -9.80 -11.07
N GLY A 291 9.96 -9.49 -10.00
CA GLY A 291 9.45 -8.77 -8.84
C GLY A 291 10.07 -9.27 -7.55
N PHE A 292 9.94 -8.48 -6.49
CA PHE A 292 10.36 -8.88 -5.15
C PHE A 292 9.33 -9.76 -4.46
N VAL A 293 8.05 -9.52 -4.75
CA VAL A 293 6.88 -10.21 -4.19
C VAL A 293 5.81 -10.31 -5.29
N SER A 294 5.10 -11.42 -5.37
CA SER A 294 3.98 -11.60 -6.31
C SER A 294 2.62 -11.22 -5.71
N GLU A 295 1.61 -10.97 -6.55
CA GLU A 295 0.24 -10.71 -6.05
C GLU A 295 -0.32 -11.95 -5.32
N GLU A 296 -0.02 -13.15 -5.82
CA GLU A 296 -0.43 -14.42 -5.22
C GLU A 296 0.17 -14.61 -3.82
N GLU A 297 1.44 -14.25 -3.61
CA GLU A 297 2.06 -14.26 -2.28
C GLU A 297 1.30 -13.35 -1.29
N MET A 298 0.89 -12.16 -1.73
CA MET A 298 0.13 -11.22 -0.90
C MET A 298 -1.29 -11.71 -0.63
N VAL A 299 -1.95 -12.31 -1.63
CA VAL A 299 -3.29 -12.93 -1.47
C VAL A 299 -3.23 -14.11 -0.51
N MET A 300 -2.24 -15.00 -0.64
CA MET A 300 -2.09 -16.16 0.24
C MET A 300 -1.84 -15.74 1.69
N LEU A 301 -1.06 -14.67 1.91
CA LEU A 301 -0.85 -14.12 3.25
C LEU A 301 -2.17 -13.72 3.93
N VAL A 302 -3.09 -13.09 3.19
CA VAL A 302 -4.44 -12.75 3.67
C VAL A 302 -5.27 -14.01 3.90
N LYS A 303 -5.23 -14.98 2.96
CA LYS A 303 -6.01 -16.23 3.05
C LYS A 303 -5.65 -17.06 4.28
N HIS A 304 -4.39 -17.01 4.73
CA HIS A 304 -3.97 -17.69 5.96
C HIS A 304 -4.71 -17.20 7.22
N VAL A 305 -5.16 -15.94 7.21
CA VAL A 305 -5.95 -15.35 8.30
C VAL A 305 -7.46 -15.52 8.07
N GLU A 306 -7.93 -15.33 6.83
CA GLU A 306 -9.36 -15.48 6.50
C GLU A 306 -9.87 -16.91 6.69
N VAL A 307 -9.01 -17.89 6.39
CA VAL A 307 -9.37 -19.31 6.34
C VAL A 307 -8.37 -20.12 7.17
N PRO A 308 -8.32 -19.93 8.51
CA PRO A 308 -7.25 -20.47 9.36
C PRO A 308 -7.26 -22.00 9.40
N HIS A 309 -8.42 -22.63 9.21
CA HIS A 309 -8.54 -24.10 9.15
C HIS A 309 -7.85 -24.73 7.93
N ARG A 310 -7.50 -23.94 6.91
CA ARG A 310 -6.66 -24.38 5.77
C ARG A 310 -5.18 -24.11 5.97
N SER A 311 -4.80 -23.54 7.12
CA SER A 311 -3.45 -23.03 7.42
C SER A 311 -2.94 -23.63 8.72
N PRO A 312 -2.58 -24.93 8.74
CA PRO A 312 -2.27 -25.64 9.98
C PRO A 312 -1.12 -24.99 10.76
N PHE A 313 -0.15 -24.38 10.09
CA PHE A 313 1.00 -23.73 10.73
C PHE A 313 0.69 -22.33 11.29
N SER A 314 -0.28 -21.61 10.72
CA SER A 314 -0.73 -20.32 11.25
C SER A 314 -1.68 -20.44 12.44
N LYS A 315 -2.25 -21.62 12.68
CA LYS A 315 -3.26 -21.83 13.74
C LYS A 315 -2.68 -21.54 15.13
N ASP A 316 -1.46 -22.00 15.40
CA ASP A 316 -0.82 -21.87 16.72
C ASP A 316 -0.11 -20.51 16.90
N CYS A 317 0.08 -19.76 15.82
CA CYS A 317 0.68 -18.43 15.82
C CYS A 317 -0.10 -17.47 14.88
N PRO A 318 -1.35 -17.12 15.22
CA PRO A 318 -2.23 -16.34 14.34
C PRO A 318 -1.71 -14.92 14.06
N GLN A 319 -0.79 -14.41 14.88
CA GLN A 319 -0.09 -13.15 14.66
C GLN A 319 0.89 -13.18 13.47
N ARG A 320 1.34 -14.37 13.04
CA ARG A 320 2.47 -14.50 12.11
C ARG A 320 2.24 -13.88 10.73
N PRO A 321 1.08 -14.01 10.08
CA PRO A 321 0.84 -13.37 8.79
C PRO A 321 1.00 -11.84 8.85
N TYR A 322 0.61 -11.23 9.98
CA TYR A 322 0.79 -9.79 10.21
C TYR A 322 2.26 -9.41 10.39
N GLU A 323 3.02 -10.19 11.17
CA GLU A 323 4.46 -9.98 11.37
C GLU A 323 5.27 -10.21 10.08
N CYS A 324 4.84 -11.16 9.25
CA CYS A 324 5.38 -11.39 7.92
C CYS A 324 5.13 -10.17 7.01
N LEU A 325 3.91 -9.61 7.02
CA LEU A 325 3.63 -8.38 6.28
C LEU A 325 4.46 -7.20 6.78
N ILE A 326 4.59 -7.01 8.11
CA ILE A 326 5.41 -5.95 8.70
C ILE A 326 6.86 -6.05 8.21
N SER A 327 7.47 -7.24 8.30
CA SER A 327 8.83 -7.48 7.83
C SER A 327 8.95 -7.24 6.32
N THR A 328 7.94 -7.68 5.56
CA THR A 328 7.87 -7.47 4.11
C THR A 328 7.87 -5.98 3.79
N LEU A 329 6.98 -5.17 4.38
CA LEU A 329 6.88 -3.74 4.11
C LEU A 329 8.14 -2.96 4.53
N LYS A 330 8.73 -3.32 5.69
CA LYS A 330 9.92 -2.67 6.25
C LYS A 330 11.18 -2.95 5.46
N LYS A 331 11.32 -4.17 4.92
CA LYS A 331 12.51 -4.60 4.17
C LYS A 331 12.32 -4.54 2.66
N PHE A 332 11.12 -4.20 2.16
CA PHE A 332 10.87 -4.08 0.72
C PHE A 332 11.79 -3.01 0.11
N PRO A 333 12.50 -3.28 -1.00
CA PRO A 333 13.40 -2.33 -1.65
C PRO A 333 12.69 -1.17 -2.37
N TRP A 334 11.88 -0.38 -1.66
CA TRP A 334 11.05 0.69 -2.24
C TRP A 334 11.81 1.71 -3.09
N TYR A 335 13.11 1.89 -2.84
CA TYR A 335 13.98 2.78 -3.61
C TYR A 335 14.27 2.28 -5.04
N ALA A 336 14.04 1.00 -5.35
CA ALA A 336 14.18 0.43 -6.69
C ALA A 336 12.94 0.73 -7.56
N THR A 337 12.58 2.01 -7.69
CA THR A 337 11.30 2.44 -8.28
C THR A 337 11.19 2.13 -9.78
N ASP A 338 12.31 1.89 -10.46
CA ASP A 338 12.39 1.39 -11.84
C ASP A 338 12.08 -0.11 -11.97
N ARG A 339 11.98 -0.83 -10.84
CA ARG A 339 11.77 -2.29 -10.77
C ARG A 339 10.50 -2.69 -10.04
N ILE A 340 9.76 -1.71 -9.52
CA ILE A 340 8.51 -1.92 -8.79
C ILE A 340 7.38 -1.37 -9.64
N THR A 341 6.37 -2.20 -9.91
CA THR A 341 5.20 -1.78 -10.68
C THR A 341 4.08 -1.24 -9.79
N ILE A 342 3.16 -0.46 -10.39
CA ILE A 342 1.94 -0.01 -9.72
C ILE A 342 1.13 -1.20 -9.19
N GLY A 343 1.02 -2.27 -9.97
CA GLY A 343 0.33 -3.50 -9.59
C GLY A 343 0.97 -4.18 -8.35
N GLN A 344 2.30 -4.27 -8.30
CA GLN A 344 3.00 -4.85 -7.14
C GLN A 344 2.78 -4.04 -5.86
N ARG A 345 2.92 -2.70 -5.94
CA ARG A 345 2.59 -1.83 -4.81
C ARG A 345 1.15 -2.02 -4.36
N ARG A 346 0.21 -2.06 -5.31
CA ARG A 346 -1.22 -2.26 -5.04
C ARG A 346 -1.49 -3.58 -4.33
N ALA A 347 -0.81 -4.66 -4.70
CA ALA A 347 -0.95 -5.96 -4.03
C ALA A 347 -0.53 -5.87 -2.56
N ALA A 348 0.62 -5.24 -2.26
CA ALA A 348 1.08 -5.02 -0.89
C ALA A 348 0.11 -4.13 -0.09
N PHE A 349 -0.37 -3.03 -0.68
CA PHE A 349 -1.36 -2.15 -0.06
C PHE A 349 -2.68 -2.87 0.24
N LYS A 350 -3.22 -3.61 -0.73
CA LYS A 350 -4.47 -4.37 -0.57
C LYS A 350 -4.35 -5.40 0.55
N ALA A 351 -3.27 -6.17 0.59
CA ALA A 351 -3.01 -7.12 1.67
C ALA A 351 -2.93 -6.43 3.04
N THR A 352 -2.32 -5.23 3.09
CA THR A 352 -2.26 -4.42 4.31
C THR A 352 -3.65 -4.03 4.81
N CYS A 353 -4.51 -3.51 3.93
CA CYS A 353 -5.88 -3.13 4.29
C CYS A 353 -6.71 -4.33 4.75
N GLU A 354 -6.65 -5.47 4.05
CA GLU A 354 -7.39 -6.67 4.45
C GLU A 354 -6.92 -7.24 5.78
N LEU A 355 -5.60 -7.33 5.99
CA LEU A 355 -5.05 -7.78 7.27
C LEU A 355 -5.40 -6.81 8.39
N LEU A 356 -5.30 -5.49 8.21
CA LEU A 356 -5.72 -4.52 9.22
C LEU A 356 -7.19 -4.70 9.62
N ARG A 357 -8.11 -4.87 8.64
CA ARG A 357 -9.53 -5.13 8.92
C ARG A 357 -9.76 -6.44 9.65
N LEU A 358 -9.06 -7.52 9.25
CA LEU A 358 -9.14 -8.82 9.91
C LEU A 358 -8.65 -8.73 11.37
N LEU A 359 -7.53 -8.05 11.59
CA LEU A 359 -6.96 -7.86 12.92
C LEU A 359 -7.88 -7.01 13.81
N ALA A 360 -8.40 -5.89 13.30
CA ALA A 360 -9.34 -5.05 14.03
C ALA A 360 -10.60 -5.81 14.44
N ARG A 361 -11.18 -6.60 13.53
CA ARG A 361 -12.32 -7.48 13.85
C ARG A 361 -11.97 -8.51 14.91
N SER A 362 -10.79 -9.11 14.83
CA SER A 362 -10.37 -10.13 15.79
C SER A 362 -10.13 -9.56 17.19
N ILE A 363 -9.53 -8.37 17.29
CA ILE A 363 -9.38 -7.62 18.54
C ILE A 363 -10.75 -7.28 19.13
N GLN A 364 -11.70 -6.82 18.31
CA GLN A 364 -13.05 -6.50 18.77
C GLN A 364 -13.79 -7.74 19.32
N LYS A 365 -13.62 -8.90 18.66
CA LYS A 365 -14.22 -10.17 19.08
C LYS A 365 -13.49 -10.88 20.20
N GLN A 366 -12.27 -10.46 20.52
CA GLN A 366 -11.38 -11.12 21.48
C GLN A 366 -11.08 -12.58 21.09
N ASP A 367 -10.87 -12.87 19.80
CA ASP A 367 -10.63 -14.26 19.35
C ASP A 367 -9.33 -14.85 19.95
N ASP A 368 -8.27 -14.04 20.04
CA ASP A 368 -7.00 -14.39 20.70
C ASP A 368 -6.37 -13.11 21.30
N PRO A 369 -6.78 -12.70 22.51
CA PRO A 369 -6.33 -11.42 23.10
C PRO A 369 -4.84 -11.40 23.47
N VAL A 370 -4.19 -12.57 23.52
CA VAL A 370 -2.76 -12.68 23.82
C VAL A 370 -1.94 -12.34 22.58
N ASN A 371 -2.29 -12.93 21.43
CA ASN A 371 -1.49 -12.80 20.20
C ASN A 371 -2.04 -11.76 19.21
N LEU A 372 -3.36 -11.63 19.11
CA LEU A 372 -4.06 -10.70 18.23
C LEU A 372 -4.54 -9.48 19.03
N ASN A 373 -3.61 -8.59 19.33
CA ASN A 373 -3.82 -7.50 20.28
C ASN A 373 -3.53 -6.12 19.67
N ASN A 374 -3.88 -5.07 20.41
CA ASN A 374 -3.65 -3.67 20.02
C ASN A 374 -2.17 -3.34 19.78
N GLN A 375 -1.23 -4.05 20.41
CA GLN A 375 0.20 -3.86 20.14
C GLN A 375 0.57 -4.32 18.72
N LEU A 376 0.07 -5.48 18.29
CA LEU A 376 0.25 -5.96 16.91
C LEU A 376 -0.40 -5.01 15.90
N GLN A 377 -1.60 -4.51 16.20
CA GLN A 377 -2.28 -3.54 15.34
C GLN A 377 -1.46 -2.26 15.20
N ARG A 378 -0.98 -1.67 16.31
CA ARG A 378 -0.12 -0.48 16.29
C ARG A 378 1.16 -0.72 15.49
N ARG A 379 1.78 -1.90 15.58
CA ARG A 379 2.97 -2.23 14.79
C ARG A 379 2.66 -2.27 13.29
N LEU A 380 1.57 -2.92 12.90
CA LEU A 380 1.15 -3.00 11.50
C LEU A 380 0.78 -1.62 10.93
N VAL A 381 0.02 -0.81 11.68
CA VAL A 381 -0.32 0.57 11.30
C VAL A 381 0.94 1.42 11.16
N ASN A 382 1.87 1.35 12.12
CA ASN A 382 3.14 2.09 12.04
C ASN A 382 3.96 1.69 10.81
N ALA A 383 4.09 0.39 10.52
CA ALA A 383 4.82 -0.10 9.35
C ALA A 383 4.16 0.39 8.04
N ALA A 384 2.84 0.39 7.98
CA ALA A 384 2.07 0.83 6.82
C ALA A 384 2.11 2.35 6.60
N MET A 385 1.90 3.15 7.65
CA MET A 385 1.93 4.62 7.58
C MET A 385 3.33 5.16 7.27
N LYS A 386 4.38 4.49 7.78
CA LYS A 386 5.79 4.81 7.48
C LYS A 386 6.28 4.19 6.17
N CYS A 387 5.46 3.39 5.47
CA CYS A 387 5.84 2.77 4.21
C CYS A 387 6.13 3.86 3.15
N PRO A 388 7.35 3.96 2.61
CA PRO A 388 7.68 4.98 1.61
C PRO A 388 7.02 4.68 0.25
N GLY A 389 6.69 3.41 -0.02
CA GLY A 389 6.00 3.00 -1.24
C GLY A 389 4.54 3.43 -1.34
N PHE A 390 3.86 3.66 -0.20
CA PHE A 390 2.43 4.00 -0.18
C PHE A 390 2.21 5.48 -0.44
N THR A 391 1.24 5.78 -1.31
CA THR A 391 0.84 7.16 -1.63
C THR A 391 0.14 7.81 -0.44
N PRO A 392 0.00 9.15 -0.42
CA PRO A 392 -0.82 9.82 0.57
C PRO A 392 -2.25 9.26 0.66
N LEU A 393 -2.90 9.02 -0.49
CA LEU A 393 -4.24 8.42 -0.51
C LEU A 393 -4.27 7.00 0.09
N MET A 394 -3.28 6.16 -0.20
CA MET A 394 -3.20 4.83 0.42
C MET A 394 -3.04 4.93 1.95
N LYS A 395 -2.27 5.91 2.43
CA LYS A 395 -2.07 6.13 3.86
C LYS A 395 -3.31 6.70 4.54
N ASP A 396 -4.08 7.55 3.85
CA ASP A 396 -5.40 8.01 4.28
C ASP A 396 -6.36 6.83 4.50
N ASP A 397 -6.44 5.89 3.55
CA ASP A 397 -7.25 4.67 3.71
C ASP A 397 -6.81 3.84 4.92
N ILE A 398 -5.51 3.69 5.14
CA ILE A 398 -4.95 2.98 6.30
C ILE A 398 -5.31 3.69 7.59
N ALA A 399 -5.17 5.01 7.64
CA ALA A 399 -5.51 5.84 8.79
C ALA A 399 -7.00 5.72 9.14
N CYS A 400 -7.87 5.76 8.13
CA CYS A 400 -9.30 5.55 8.26
C CYS A 400 -9.64 4.16 8.80
N ILE A 401 -9.05 3.09 8.25
CA ILE A 401 -9.26 1.71 8.74
C ILE A 401 -8.77 1.55 10.19
N ALA A 402 -7.68 2.21 10.54
CA ALA A 402 -7.09 2.15 11.88
C ALA A 402 -7.76 3.10 12.89
N GLY A 403 -8.63 4.01 12.45
CA GLY A 403 -9.26 5.01 13.29
C GLY A 403 -8.27 6.01 13.89
N LEU A 404 -7.24 6.41 13.12
CA LEU A 404 -6.29 7.43 13.56
C LEU A 404 -6.96 8.80 13.68
N SER A 405 -6.45 9.63 14.59
CA SER A 405 -6.85 11.03 14.70
C SER A 405 -6.07 11.90 13.71
N ASP A 406 -6.61 13.08 13.36
CA ASP A 406 -5.89 14.08 12.55
C ASP A 406 -4.48 14.40 13.11
N MET A 407 -4.32 14.34 14.43
CA MET A 407 -3.03 14.57 15.09
C MET A 407 -2.04 13.43 14.83
N ASP A 408 -2.51 12.18 14.88
CA ASP A 408 -1.69 11.01 14.59
C ASP A 408 -1.29 10.98 13.11
N GLU A 409 -2.22 11.31 12.21
CA GLU A 409 -1.95 11.41 10.77
C GLU A 409 -0.88 12.46 10.45
N ARG A 410 -0.96 13.64 11.08
CA ARG A 410 0.07 14.68 10.97
C ARG A 410 1.43 14.20 11.47
N ALA A 411 1.48 13.39 12.53
CA ALA A 411 2.73 12.80 13.01
C ALA A 411 3.39 11.85 11.98
N PHE A 412 2.62 11.34 11.02
CA PHE A 412 3.12 10.59 9.86
C PHE A 412 3.39 11.45 8.62
N ASN A 413 3.39 12.78 8.76
CA ASN A 413 3.52 13.75 7.65
C ASN A 413 2.43 13.58 6.58
N GLN A 414 1.21 13.19 6.95
CA GLN A 414 0.09 13.24 6.00
C GLN A 414 -0.25 14.68 5.64
N PRO A 415 -0.53 14.97 4.36
CA PRO A 415 -1.08 16.26 3.96
C PRO A 415 -2.50 16.42 4.50
N ARG A 416 -2.96 17.66 4.67
CA ARG A 416 -4.27 17.96 5.28
C ARG A 416 -5.46 17.28 4.59
N PHE A 417 -5.39 17.13 3.28
CA PHE A 417 -6.43 16.53 2.45
C PHE A 417 -5.93 15.27 1.76
N ALA A 418 -5.30 14.35 2.51
CA ALA A 418 -4.69 13.12 1.96
C ALA A 418 -5.68 12.29 1.12
N SER A 419 -6.94 12.20 1.54
CA SER A 419 -8.06 11.62 0.77
C SER A 419 -8.24 12.19 -0.64
N CYS A 420 -7.79 13.43 -0.87
CA CYS A 420 -7.92 14.15 -2.13
C CYS A 420 -6.67 14.04 -3.04
N TRP A 421 -5.65 13.27 -2.65
CA TRP A 421 -4.44 12.99 -3.46
C TRP A 421 -4.67 11.90 -4.50
N ARG A 422 -5.83 11.97 -5.13
CA ARG A 422 -6.23 11.02 -6.16
C ARG A 422 -5.49 11.30 -7.46
N HIS A 423 -5.05 10.24 -8.11
CA HIS A 423 -4.23 10.26 -9.33
C HIS A 423 -2.78 10.72 -9.13
N GLN A 424 -2.28 10.78 -7.90
CA GLN A 424 -0.85 10.88 -7.59
C GLN A 424 -0.35 9.50 -7.16
N TYR A 425 0.40 8.87 -8.06
CA TYR A 425 0.95 7.53 -7.92
C TYR A 425 2.42 7.54 -7.51
N SER A 426 3.10 8.67 -7.51
CA SER A 426 4.50 8.75 -7.10
C SER A 426 4.82 10.00 -6.29
N ILE A 427 4.15 11.11 -6.59
CA ILE A 427 4.28 12.38 -5.89
C ILE A 427 3.82 12.20 -4.44
N SER A 428 4.63 12.70 -3.52
CA SER A 428 4.31 12.80 -2.10
C SER A 428 4.79 14.15 -1.55
N PRO A 429 4.19 14.65 -0.45
CA PRO A 429 4.67 15.86 0.21
C PRO A 429 6.12 15.68 0.67
N LYS A 430 6.93 16.72 0.46
CA LYS A 430 8.28 16.79 1.01
C LYS A 430 8.21 17.04 2.53
N PRO A 431 8.84 16.18 3.37
CA PRO A 431 8.88 16.40 4.81
C PRO A 431 9.46 17.78 5.17
N GLY A 432 8.83 18.46 6.14
CA GLY A 432 9.27 19.76 6.62
C GLY A 432 8.81 20.98 5.81
N ILE A 433 8.17 20.78 4.65
CA ILE A 433 7.52 21.89 3.94
C ILE A 433 6.27 22.35 4.69
N SER A 434 6.07 23.67 4.74
CA SER A 434 4.87 24.25 5.35
C SER A 434 3.62 23.84 4.56
N PHE A 435 2.55 23.45 5.26
CA PHE A 435 1.34 22.97 4.60
C PHE A 435 0.74 24.00 3.65
N ASP A 436 0.77 25.29 3.98
CA ASP A 436 0.25 26.35 3.12
C ASP A 436 1.04 26.52 1.81
N VAL A 437 2.35 26.25 1.81
CA VAL A 437 3.16 26.19 0.58
C VAL A 437 2.70 25.03 -0.29
N LEU A 438 2.52 23.83 0.30
CA LEU A 438 2.01 22.67 -0.42
C LEU A 438 0.62 22.95 -1.05
N GLU A 439 -0.30 23.51 -0.26
CA GLU A 439 -1.63 23.91 -0.72
C GLU A 439 -1.58 24.96 -1.84
N TRP A 440 -0.64 25.91 -1.76
CA TRP A 440 -0.44 26.92 -2.80
C TRP A 440 0.01 26.31 -4.13
N TYR A 441 0.95 25.36 -4.15
CA TYR A 441 1.32 24.68 -5.40
C TYR A 441 0.15 23.90 -5.99
N ILE A 442 -0.61 23.19 -5.15
CA ILE A 442 -1.80 22.44 -5.59
C ILE A 442 -2.85 23.40 -6.15
N SER A 443 -3.05 24.58 -5.55
CA SER A 443 -3.99 25.57 -6.07
C SER A 443 -3.54 26.14 -7.42
N ILE A 444 -2.25 26.45 -7.60
CA ILE A 444 -1.71 26.90 -8.90
C ILE A 444 -1.90 25.83 -9.98
N ILE A 445 -1.61 24.55 -9.67
CA ILE A 445 -1.81 23.43 -10.60
C ILE A 445 -3.29 23.28 -10.96
N ARG A 446 -4.18 23.29 -9.95
CA ARG A 446 -5.63 23.19 -10.15
C ARG A 446 -6.16 24.34 -11.01
N GLU A 447 -5.79 25.58 -10.69
CA GLU A 447 -6.25 26.77 -11.41
C GLU A 447 -5.77 26.78 -12.86
N GLN A 448 -4.50 26.46 -13.10
CA GLN A 448 -3.98 26.43 -14.46
C GLN A 448 -4.62 25.31 -15.29
N THR A 449 -4.75 24.11 -14.75
CA THR A 449 -5.41 23.00 -15.47
C THR A 449 -6.90 23.27 -15.73
N GLN A 450 -7.57 23.99 -14.82
CA GLN A 450 -8.94 24.47 -15.04
C GLN A 450 -9.01 25.47 -16.21
N ARG A 451 -8.10 26.45 -16.27
CA ARG A 451 -8.01 27.41 -17.38
C ARG A 451 -7.76 26.69 -18.71
N ASP A 452 -6.82 25.76 -18.72
CA ASP A 452 -6.49 24.96 -19.89
C ASP A 452 -7.71 24.15 -20.37
N MET A 453 -8.48 23.54 -19.46
CA MET A 453 -9.72 22.83 -19.79
C MET A 453 -10.76 23.75 -20.44
N VAL A 454 -11.00 24.93 -19.86
CA VAL A 454 -12.01 25.88 -20.38
C VAL A 454 -11.68 26.36 -21.80
N ASN A 455 -10.40 26.41 -22.15
CA ASN A 455 -9.92 26.82 -23.47
C ASN A 455 -10.00 25.71 -24.54
N ARG A 456 -10.37 24.48 -24.19
CA ARG A 456 -10.51 23.36 -25.14
C ARG A 456 -11.78 23.48 -26.00
N GLN A 457 -11.80 22.75 -27.12
CA GLN A 457 -12.99 22.62 -27.97
C GLN A 457 -14.19 22.07 -27.18
N HIS A 458 -15.42 22.47 -27.54
CA HIS A 458 -16.62 22.12 -26.78
C HIS A 458 -16.81 20.60 -26.60
N SER A 459 -16.56 19.81 -27.64
CA SER A 459 -16.66 18.34 -27.59
C SER A 459 -15.70 17.72 -26.56
N GLU A 460 -14.45 18.14 -26.54
CA GLU A 460 -13.46 17.67 -25.56
C GLU A 460 -13.81 18.12 -24.14
N ARG A 461 -14.31 19.36 -23.98
CA ARG A 461 -14.74 19.88 -22.68
C ARG A 461 -15.85 19.05 -22.08
N THR A 462 -16.88 18.70 -22.85
CA THR A 462 -18.00 17.88 -22.36
C THR A 462 -17.50 16.54 -21.84
N ILE A 463 -16.62 15.86 -22.58
CA ILE A 463 -16.05 14.56 -22.18
C ILE A 463 -15.24 14.68 -20.87
N LEU A 464 -14.41 15.72 -20.74
CA LEU A 464 -13.62 15.92 -19.52
C LEU A 464 -14.48 16.33 -18.33
N GLN A 465 -15.54 17.11 -18.55
CA GLN A 465 -16.49 17.50 -17.52
C GLN A 465 -17.27 16.30 -16.98
N GLU A 466 -17.78 15.42 -17.86
CA GLU A 466 -18.43 14.18 -17.45
C GLU A 466 -17.48 13.32 -16.60
N LYS A 467 -16.25 13.10 -17.07
CA LYS A 467 -15.22 12.36 -16.32
C LYS A 467 -14.85 13.02 -14.99
N SER A 468 -14.88 14.35 -14.91
CA SER A 468 -14.58 15.06 -13.65
C SER A 468 -15.64 14.84 -12.57
N MET A 469 -16.87 14.46 -12.93
CA MET A 469 -17.90 14.11 -11.95
C MET A 469 -17.61 12.78 -11.24
N GLU A 470 -16.76 11.93 -11.81
CA GLU A 470 -16.38 10.62 -11.25
C GLU A 470 -15.11 10.67 -10.40
N THR A 471 -14.55 11.86 -10.20
CA THR A 471 -13.25 12.01 -9.53
C THR A 471 -13.15 13.26 -8.66
N ASP A 472 -12.06 13.32 -7.90
CA ASP A 472 -11.76 14.46 -7.03
C ASP A 472 -11.07 15.56 -7.84
N MET A 473 -11.59 16.79 -7.73
CA MET A 473 -11.10 17.97 -8.45
C MET A 473 -10.15 18.84 -7.63
N TYR A 474 -9.65 18.33 -6.51
CA TYR A 474 -8.69 18.99 -5.64
C TYR A 474 -7.40 19.40 -6.37
N TRP A 475 -6.92 18.54 -7.27
CA TRP A 475 -5.81 18.82 -8.19
C TRP A 475 -6.25 19.36 -9.57
N GLY A 476 -7.54 19.70 -9.73
CA GLY A 476 -8.13 20.12 -11.00
C GLY A 476 -8.08 19.02 -12.05
N TYR A 477 -7.73 19.39 -13.28
CA TYR A 477 -7.63 18.47 -14.42
C TYR A 477 -6.21 17.88 -14.58
N PHE A 478 -5.39 17.84 -13.52
CA PHE A 478 -4.06 17.22 -13.54
C PHE A 478 -4.10 15.78 -14.08
N TRP A 479 -5.10 15.00 -13.68
CA TRP A 479 -5.30 13.62 -14.18
C TRP A 479 -5.50 13.56 -15.70
N ALA A 480 -6.11 14.60 -16.30
CA ALA A 480 -6.32 14.68 -17.73
C ALA A 480 -5.03 15.04 -18.49
N GLU A 481 -4.15 15.85 -17.88
CA GLU A 481 -2.81 16.16 -18.40
C GLU A 481 -1.91 14.91 -18.39
N LEU A 482 -2.04 14.05 -17.37
CA LEU A 482 -1.33 12.78 -17.29
C LEU A 482 -1.80 11.78 -18.36
N GLY A 483 -3.11 11.72 -18.59
CA GLY A 483 -3.71 10.86 -19.61
C GLY A 483 -3.52 9.35 -19.34
N TYR A 484 -3.41 8.94 -18.08
CA TYR A 484 -3.28 7.52 -17.75
C TYR A 484 -4.48 6.71 -18.25
N SER A 485 -4.17 5.57 -18.87
CA SER A 485 -5.15 4.60 -19.34
C SER A 485 -5.17 3.40 -18.39
N PHE A 486 -6.22 3.29 -17.58
CA PHE A 486 -6.33 2.22 -16.58
C PHE A 486 -6.53 0.85 -17.23
N GLY A 487 -5.72 -0.12 -16.80
CA GLY A 487 -5.73 -1.49 -17.30
C GLY A 487 -4.38 -2.18 -17.08
N PRO A 488 -4.13 -3.33 -17.72
CA PRO A 488 -2.90 -4.10 -17.52
C PRO A 488 -1.62 -3.31 -17.79
N ALA A 489 -1.62 -2.43 -18.80
CA ALA A 489 -0.47 -1.57 -19.09
C ALA A 489 -0.15 -0.59 -17.96
N PHE A 490 -1.18 -0.07 -17.29
CA PHE A 490 -1.02 0.79 -16.11
C PHE A 490 -0.49 0.00 -14.91
N ASP A 491 -1.02 -1.19 -14.67
CA ASP A 491 -0.54 -2.05 -13.58
C ASP A 491 0.93 -2.46 -13.76
N GLN A 492 1.42 -2.55 -15.00
CA GLN A 492 2.83 -2.84 -15.33
C GLN A 492 3.73 -1.61 -15.37
N MET A 493 3.18 -0.40 -15.32
CA MET A 493 3.97 0.83 -15.24
C MET A 493 4.80 0.81 -13.95
N THR A 494 6.08 1.17 -14.05
CA THR A 494 6.95 1.25 -12.89
C THR A 494 6.69 2.53 -12.10
N LEU A 495 7.00 2.53 -10.81
CA LEU A 495 6.87 3.72 -9.97
C LEU A 495 7.74 4.88 -10.51
N SER A 496 8.90 4.57 -11.08
CA SER A 496 9.77 5.58 -11.74
C SER A 496 9.16 6.14 -13.03
N GLN A 497 8.44 5.33 -13.81
CA GLN A 497 7.73 5.81 -15.00
C GLN A 497 6.56 6.73 -14.61
N ALA A 498 5.81 6.35 -13.57
CA ALA A 498 4.77 7.19 -13.00
C ALA A 498 5.35 8.53 -12.50
N ALA A 499 6.47 8.48 -11.77
CA ALA A 499 7.19 9.68 -11.34
C ALA A 499 7.60 10.59 -12.49
N HIS A 500 8.22 10.03 -13.53
CA HIS A 500 8.61 10.83 -14.68
C HIS A 500 7.40 11.53 -15.32
N ALA A 501 6.30 10.82 -15.52
CA ALA A 501 5.08 11.39 -16.09
C ALA A 501 4.47 12.48 -15.19
N GLU A 502 4.40 12.24 -13.88
CA GLU A 502 3.84 13.16 -12.89
C GLU A 502 4.65 14.44 -12.73
N PHE A 503 5.96 14.33 -12.50
CA PHE A 503 6.83 15.50 -12.36
C PHE A 503 6.91 16.32 -13.67
N SER A 504 6.95 15.65 -14.83
CA SER A 504 6.91 16.34 -16.12
C SER A 504 5.60 17.09 -16.32
N ALA A 505 4.46 16.51 -15.89
CA ALA A 505 3.17 17.19 -15.95
C ALA A 505 3.14 18.41 -15.02
N VAL A 506 3.63 18.28 -13.78
CA VAL A 506 3.74 19.41 -12.83
C VAL A 506 4.57 20.54 -13.43
N GLU A 507 5.77 20.24 -13.96
CA GLU A 507 6.65 21.24 -14.56
C GLU A 507 5.99 21.95 -15.75
N ARG A 508 5.37 21.20 -16.66
CA ARG A 508 4.64 21.78 -17.81
C ARG A 508 3.49 22.69 -17.38
N ILE A 509 2.75 22.31 -16.34
CA ILE A 509 1.64 23.12 -15.83
C ILE A 509 2.18 24.39 -15.17
N LEU A 510 3.19 24.28 -14.31
CA LEU A 510 3.80 25.44 -13.66
C LEU A 510 4.43 26.40 -14.68
N ALA A 511 5.03 25.90 -15.75
CA ALA A 511 5.59 26.72 -16.82
C ALA A 511 4.54 27.55 -17.58
N ARG A 512 3.27 27.12 -17.60
CA ARG A 512 2.15 27.90 -18.14
C ARG A 512 1.54 28.85 -17.10
N ALA A 513 1.60 28.48 -15.83
CA ALA A 513 0.96 29.21 -14.74
C ALA A 513 1.81 30.38 -14.22
N LEU A 514 3.14 30.24 -14.26
CA LEU A 514 4.07 31.17 -13.65
C LEU A 514 4.83 31.99 -14.71
N PRO A 515 5.25 33.22 -14.38
CA PRO A 515 6.04 34.03 -15.29
C PRO A 515 7.39 33.35 -15.60
N SER A 516 7.71 33.30 -16.90
CA SER A 516 9.07 33.05 -17.37
C SER A 516 9.96 34.22 -16.98
N CYS A 517 11.22 33.93 -16.61
CA CYS A 517 12.22 34.94 -16.28
C CYS A 517 12.43 35.96 -17.41
#